data_AF-A0A6A3AKF6-F1
#
_entry.id   AF-A0A6A3AKF6-F1
#
_cell.length_a   1.000
_cell.length_b   1.000
_cell.length_c   1.000
_cell.angle_alpha   90.00
_cell.angle_beta   90.00
_cell.angle_gamma   90.00
#
_symmetry.space_group_name_H-M   'P 1'
#
loop_
_entity.id
_entity.type
_entity.pdbx_description
1 polymer ?
#
loop_
_entity_poly.entity_id
_entity_poly.type
_entity_poly.pdbx_seq_one_letter_code
_entity_poly.pdbx_strand_id
1 'polypeptide(L)'
;MVGQGYAWITTSMITNFVNSMDPSVIESMQGVVGFKPYIPASKAVRRFEIRWSKNLDENQNLQEMELNVYGMWTYDIVHAIATAAERVATGHPHILHQETRLNMNFTTILTSQSGFLLMNEMLQSRFQGIGGAFQLTDGRLIQREFEIVNVFRGERTIGYWNLENGITSIMKEENHTETNLTSSSKLVSVIWPGGTKGIPNGLFLHSKRFRIVVPVKIGFQELIRVVRDPQTNEITVTGFCADVFKEATKSLDYEVHYEFIPSVNADRIKSTTYENFDAVVGDITILASRFPFVDFTQPFTDLGIGVVVPKINKNNIWILLKPLSADFYTATLSSMLTVQQIQSSSRDAGVGTSAALLLLRGINISTYENPTIKPYHKPEEYADALRKGSKNGRVSAIIDEIPYLKIFLAKYPSDYTMIKSKATTGGFGFAFPKGSPLVRELSSAILRLREEGKLKMMENKWFNSTESIFTNQDSASNASRLTVHSFGGLFLVTAISSLQLYSYASVRSENPSQFLPQQWHKFCKRLR
;
A
#
# COMPACT_ATOMS: atom_id res chain seq x y z
N MET A 1 -15.90 18.87 -15.69
CA MET A 1 -15.49 18.35 -14.37
C MET A 1 -15.56 19.42 -13.26
N VAL A 2 -15.87 20.68 -13.59
CA VAL A 2 -16.31 21.69 -12.63
C VAL A 2 -17.84 21.65 -12.63
N GLY A 3 -18.44 21.15 -11.56
CA GLY A 3 -19.89 20.94 -11.44
C GLY A 3 -20.31 20.95 -9.98
N GLN A 4 -21.62 21.05 -9.74
CA GLN A 4 -22.16 21.14 -8.38
C GLN A 4 -21.55 20.10 -7.46
N GLY A 5 -21.19 20.51 -6.23
CA GLY A 5 -20.62 19.71 -5.12
C GLY A 5 -19.18 19.21 -5.29
N TYR A 6 -18.40 19.83 -6.17
CA TYR A 6 -16.93 19.76 -6.18
C TYR A 6 -16.33 21.06 -5.64
N ALA A 7 -15.12 21.00 -5.09
CA ALA A 7 -14.33 22.17 -4.72
C ALA A 7 -13.03 22.19 -5.53
N TRP A 8 -12.71 23.34 -6.12
CA TRP A 8 -11.53 23.53 -6.96
C TRP A 8 -10.70 24.68 -6.41
N ILE A 9 -9.40 24.45 -6.26
CA ILE A 9 -8.45 25.45 -5.77
C ILE A 9 -7.35 25.65 -6.83
N THR A 10 -7.08 26.90 -7.20
CA THR A 10 -6.05 27.27 -8.17
C THR A 10 -4.95 28.11 -7.54
N THR A 11 -3.74 27.99 -8.10
CA THR A 11 -2.59 28.79 -7.71
C THR A 11 -2.54 30.12 -8.47
N SER A 12 -1.61 30.99 -8.12
CA SER A 12 -1.40 32.28 -8.78
C SER A 12 -1.11 32.16 -10.28
N MET A 13 -0.54 31.04 -10.74
CA MET A 13 -0.25 30.80 -12.15
C MET A 13 -1.50 30.84 -13.04
N ILE A 14 -2.66 30.43 -12.52
CA ILE A 14 -3.94 30.47 -13.24
C ILE A 14 -4.71 31.71 -12.82
N THR A 15 -4.75 31.97 -11.52
CA THR A 15 -5.58 33.03 -10.92
C THR A 15 -5.21 34.42 -11.44
N ASN A 16 -3.93 34.68 -11.74
CA ASN A 16 -3.45 35.95 -12.27
C ASN A 16 -3.92 36.28 -13.70
N PHE A 17 -4.45 35.29 -14.43
CA PHE A 17 -4.91 35.45 -15.80
C PHE A 17 -6.42 35.31 -15.96
N VAL A 18 -7.17 35.14 -14.87
CA VAL A 18 -8.62 34.90 -14.94
C VAL A 18 -9.35 36.02 -15.69
N ASN A 19 -8.95 37.27 -15.50
CA ASN A 19 -9.60 38.41 -16.18
C ASN A 19 -9.24 38.51 -17.67
N SER A 20 -8.08 37.96 -18.08
CA SER A 20 -7.64 37.93 -19.47
C SER A 20 -8.05 36.64 -20.21
N MET A 21 -8.77 35.72 -19.57
CA MET A 21 -9.25 34.49 -20.19
C MET A 21 -10.51 34.73 -21.01
N ASP A 22 -10.72 33.88 -22.03
CA ASP A 22 -11.96 33.89 -22.79
C ASP A 22 -13.19 33.74 -21.87
N PRO A 23 -14.29 34.47 -22.12
CA PRO A 23 -15.50 34.38 -21.31
C PRO A 23 -16.04 32.95 -21.13
N SER A 24 -15.89 32.09 -22.15
CA SER A 24 -16.27 30.67 -22.10
C SER A 24 -15.44 29.87 -21.09
N VAL A 25 -14.16 30.20 -20.93
CA VAL A 25 -13.27 29.59 -19.94
C VAL A 25 -13.66 30.05 -18.53
N ILE A 26 -13.93 31.35 -18.35
CA ILE A 26 -14.40 31.90 -17.06
C ILE A 26 -15.75 31.27 -16.66
N GLU A 27 -16.65 31.03 -17.62
CA GLU A 27 -17.92 30.33 -17.39
C GLU A 27 -17.71 28.87 -16.96
N SER A 28 -16.66 28.21 -17.47
CA SER A 28 -16.32 26.85 -17.02
C SER A 28 -15.69 26.80 -15.62
N MET A 29 -15.14 27.92 -15.14
CA MET A 29 -14.45 28.05 -13.85
C MET A 29 -15.35 28.56 -12.72
N GLN A 30 -16.66 28.60 -12.92
CA GLN A 30 -17.60 29.10 -11.91
C GLN A 30 -17.49 28.28 -10.61
N GLY A 31 -17.21 28.97 -9.52
CA GLY A 31 -17.05 28.44 -8.17
C GLY A 31 -15.64 28.00 -7.80
N VAL A 32 -14.64 28.22 -8.67
CA VAL A 32 -13.23 27.97 -8.37
C VAL A 32 -12.71 29.01 -7.37
N VAL A 33 -11.89 28.57 -6.42
CA VAL A 33 -11.19 29.45 -5.47
C VAL A 33 -9.73 29.58 -5.87
N GLY A 34 -9.22 30.79 -5.98
CA GLY A 34 -7.84 31.06 -6.38
C GLY A 34 -7.08 31.87 -5.34
N PHE A 35 -5.76 31.81 -5.42
CA PHE A 35 -4.85 32.68 -4.68
C PHE A 35 -4.07 33.53 -5.66
N LYS A 36 -4.01 34.85 -5.43
CA LYS A 36 -3.16 35.73 -6.21
C LYS A 36 -2.35 36.69 -5.32
N PRO A 37 -1.18 37.11 -5.79
CA PRO A 37 -0.41 38.20 -5.20
C PRO A 37 -1.28 39.43 -4.85
N TYR A 38 -1.25 39.91 -3.60
CA TYR A 38 -1.90 41.18 -3.25
C TYR A 38 -0.98 42.36 -3.60
N ILE A 39 -1.53 43.33 -4.33
CA ILE A 39 -0.88 44.62 -4.62
C ILE A 39 -1.78 45.72 -4.04
N PRO A 40 -1.31 46.49 -3.04
CA PRO A 40 -2.09 47.58 -2.46
C PRO A 40 -2.43 48.65 -3.50
N ALA A 41 -3.70 49.04 -3.54
CA ALA A 41 -4.14 50.15 -4.39
C ALA A 41 -3.40 51.43 -4.00
N SER A 42 -2.75 52.06 -4.97
CA SER A 42 -2.01 53.30 -4.76
C SER A 42 -2.15 54.24 -5.96
N LYS A 43 -1.89 55.54 -5.74
CA LYS A 43 -1.86 56.52 -6.83
C LYS A 43 -0.80 56.17 -7.88
N ALA A 44 0.30 55.51 -7.49
CA ALA A 44 1.35 55.08 -8.41
C ALA A 44 0.88 53.94 -9.31
N VAL A 45 0.24 52.91 -8.74
CA VAL A 45 -0.34 51.78 -9.47
C VAL A 45 -1.39 52.27 -10.47
N ARG A 46 -2.34 53.11 -10.03
CA ARG A 46 -3.37 53.65 -10.92
C ARG A 46 -2.80 54.47 -12.08
N ARG A 47 -1.77 55.28 -11.84
CA ARG A 47 -1.08 56.02 -12.92
C ARG A 47 -0.33 55.10 -13.87
N PHE A 48 0.20 53.98 -13.37
CA PHE A 48 0.86 52.99 -14.20
C PHE A 48 -0.13 52.22 -15.07
N GLU A 49 -1.27 51.78 -14.52
CA GLU A 49 -2.38 51.15 -15.25
C GLU A 49 -2.88 52.03 -16.41
N ILE A 50 -3.14 53.32 -16.14
CA ILE A 50 -3.59 54.26 -17.19
C ILE A 50 -2.54 54.40 -18.30
N ARG A 51 -1.25 54.48 -17.93
CA ARG A 51 -0.15 54.60 -18.91
C ARG A 51 0.01 53.32 -19.73
N TRP A 52 -0.12 52.16 -19.09
CA TRP A 52 -0.08 50.86 -19.74
C TRP A 52 -1.19 50.73 -20.78
N SER A 53 -2.45 51.02 -20.37
CA SER A 53 -3.61 50.98 -21.27
C SER A 53 -3.45 51.91 -22.47
N LYS A 54 -2.99 53.16 -22.25
CA LYS A 54 -2.80 54.11 -23.36
C LYS A 54 -1.78 53.61 -24.38
N ASN A 55 -0.67 53.01 -23.92
CA ASN A 55 0.37 52.50 -24.82
C ASN A 55 -0.06 51.24 -25.60
N LEU A 56 -1.03 50.48 -25.08
CA LEU A 56 -1.64 49.34 -25.77
C LEU A 56 -2.56 49.80 -26.90
N ASP A 57 -3.38 50.83 -26.69
CA ASP A 57 -4.28 51.37 -27.72
C ASP A 57 -3.52 51.93 -28.93
N GLU A 58 -2.31 52.46 -28.71
CA GLU A 58 -1.43 52.97 -29.77
C GLU A 58 -0.77 51.83 -30.59
N ASN A 59 -0.64 50.63 -30.04
CA ASN A 59 -0.01 49.47 -30.68
C ASN A 59 -1.05 48.35 -30.89
N GLN A 60 -1.76 48.41 -32.02
CA GLN A 60 -2.88 47.51 -32.40
C GLN A 60 -2.59 45.98 -32.31
N ASN A 61 -1.34 45.56 -32.13
CA ASN A 61 -0.92 44.15 -32.02
C ASN A 61 -0.82 43.62 -30.57
N LEU A 62 -1.14 44.41 -29.53
CA LEU A 62 -0.99 44.01 -28.12
C LEU A 62 -2.30 43.92 -27.32
N GLN A 63 -3.46 43.96 -28.00
CA GLN A 63 -4.79 43.96 -27.36
C GLN A 63 -5.09 42.77 -26.42
N GLU A 64 -4.25 41.73 -26.40
CA GLU A 64 -4.45 40.52 -25.60
C GLU A 64 -3.84 40.57 -24.18
N MET A 65 -3.00 41.56 -23.83
CA MET A 65 -2.28 41.55 -22.54
C MET A 65 -2.82 42.56 -21.53
N GLU A 66 -3.87 42.16 -20.82
CA GLU A 66 -4.35 42.88 -19.63
C GLU A 66 -3.24 42.95 -18.57
N LEU A 67 -3.07 44.12 -17.94
CA LEU A 67 -2.02 44.30 -16.94
C LEU A 67 -2.28 43.42 -15.71
N ASN A 68 -1.35 42.51 -15.43
CA ASN A 68 -1.38 41.67 -14.24
C ASN A 68 -0.14 41.91 -13.34
N VAL A 69 -0.07 41.17 -12.23
CA VAL A 69 1.04 41.25 -11.26
C VAL A 69 2.42 41.03 -11.91
N TYR A 70 2.51 40.15 -12.92
CA TYR A 70 3.78 39.89 -13.60
C TYR A 70 4.27 41.09 -14.39
N GLY A 71 3.36 41.86 -15.01
CA GLY A 71 3.71 43.12 -15.68
C GLY A 71 4.27 44.14 -14.70
N MET A 72 3.65 44.28 -13.52
CA MET A 72 4.13 45.18 -12.47
C MET A 72 5.49 44.75 -11.92
N TRP A 73 5.69 43.46 -11.65
CA TRP A 73 6.98 42.94 -11.20
C TRP A 73 8.07 43.07 -12.26
N THR A 74 7.74 42.89 -13.54
CA THR A 74 8.70 43.08 -14.62
C THR A 74 9.18 44.53 -14.67
N TYR A 75 8.28 45.50 -14.51
CA TYR A 75 8.64 46.91 -14.42
C TYR A 75 9.58 47.18 -13.24
N ASP A 76 9.27 46.63 -12.07
CA ASP A 76 10.11 46.79 -10.88
C ASP A 76 11.49 46.13 -11.04
N ILE A 77 11.55 44.95 -11.66
CA ILE A 77 12.82 44.25 -11.94
C ILE A 77 13.69 45.08 -12.89
N VAL A 78 13.10 45.63 -13.96
CA VAL A 78 13.84 46.51 -14.89
C VAL A 78 14.35 47.75 -14.17
N HIS A 79 13.55 48.34 -13.28
CA HIS A 79 14.00 49.45 -12.44
C HIS A 79 15.19 49.05 -11.56
N ALA A 80 15.11 47.89 -10.89
CA ALA A 80 16.19 47.37 -10.04
C ALA A 80 17.48 47.17 -10.83
N ILE A 81 17.39 46.58 -12.03
CA ILE A 81 18.55 46.35 -12.92
C ILE A 81 19.16 47.67 -13.38
N ALA A 82 18.33 48.63 -13.79
CA ALA A 82 18.80 49.93 -14.25
C ALA A 82 19.53 50.69 -13.12
N THR A 83 18.95 50.71 -11.91
CA THR A 83 19.58 51.33 -10.74
C THR A 83 20.87 50.63 -10.34
N ALA A 84 20.90 49.29 -10.38
CA ALA A 84 22.12 48.53 -10.09
C ALA A 84 23.22 48.84 -11.12
N ALA A 85 22.89 48.89 -12.41
CA ALA A 85 23.84 49.23 -13.47
C ALA A 85 24.40 50.66 -13.30
N GLU A 86 23.54 51.64 -12.96
CA GLU A 86 23.94 53.02 -12.70
C GLU A 86 24.89 53.12 -11.49
N ARG A 87 24.62 52.39 -10.41
CA ARG A 87 25.50 52.32 -9.23
C ARG A 87 26.85 51.70 -9.53
N VAL A 88 26.89 50.61 -10.30
CA VAL A 88 28.16 50.00 -10.73
C VAL A 88 28.94 50.98 -11.62
N ALA A 89 28.26 51.68 -12.53
CA ALA A 89 28.91 52.61 -13.44
C ALA A 89 29.51 53.82 -12.73
N THR A 90 28.82 54.36 -11.73
CA THR A 90 29.28 55.50 -10.94
C THR A 90 30.34 55.10 -9.91
N GLY A 91 30.19 53.95 -9.25
CA GLY A 91 31.11 53.46 -8.22
C GLY A 91 32.39 52.83 -8.76
N HIS A 92 32.36 52.29 -9.97
CA HIS A 92 33.48 51.52 -10.56
C HIS A 92 33.73 51.84 -12.04
N PRO A 93 33.98 53.12 -12.41
CA PRO A 93 34.11 53.54 -13.81
C PRO A 93 35.22 52.81 -14.57
N HIS A 94 36.28 52.38 -13.89
CA HIS A 94 37.40 51.66 -14.49
C HIS A 94 37.06 50.24 -14.98
N ILE A 95 35.97 49.64 -14.49
CA ILE A 95 35.59 48.25 -14.80
C ILE A 95 34.74 48.17 -16.10
N LEU A 96 34.15 49.29 -16.54
CA LEU A 96 33.30 49.36 -17.75
C LEU A 96 34.09 49.34 -19.06
N HIS A 97 35.39 49.62 -19.05
CA HIS A 97 36.21 49.71 -20.26
C HIS A 97 36.84 48.39 -20.71
N GLN A 98 36.49 47.26 -20.10
CA GLN A 98 37.00 45.96 -20.51
C GLN A 98 36.15 45.40 -21.66
N GLU A 99 36.47 45.80 -22.89
CA GLU A 99 35.91 45.16 -24.09
C GLU A 99 36.23 43.67 -24.07
N THR A 100 35.24 42.86 -23.69
CA THR A 100 35.32 41.41 -23.85
C THR A 100 34.88 41.09 -25.28
N ARG A 101 35.85 40.97 -26.19
CA ARG A 101 35.62 40.27 -27.47
C ARG A 101 35.18 38.84 -27.15
N LEU A 102 33.88 38.59 -27.15
CA LEU A 102 33.32 37.27 -26.86
C LEU A 102 33.51 36.34 -28.06
N ASN A 103 34.68 35.72 -28.15
CA ASN A 103 34.83 34.46 -28.89
C ASN A 103 34.44 33.34 -27.92
N MET A 104 33.14 33.02 -27.83
CA MET A 104 32.61 32.08 -26.84
C MET A 104 33.05 30.65 -27.17
N ASN A 105 34.17 30.21 -26.59
CA ASN A 105 34.51 28.80 -26.47
C ASN A 105 34.02 28.31 -25.10
N PHE A 106 33.05 27.38 -25.08
CA PHE A 106 32.42 26.86 -23.86
C PHE A 106 33.40 26.20 -22.87
N THR A 107 34.65 25.97 -23.28
CA THR A 107 35.70 25.35 -22.47
C THR A 107 36.49 26.34 -21.59
N THR A 108 36.35 27.65 -21.79
CA THR A 108 37.08 28.69 -21.03
C THR A 108 36.16 29.82 -20.57
N ILE A 109 35.11 29.49 -19.80
CA ILE A 109 34.23 30.49 -19.20
C ILE A 109 35.00 31.23 -18.09
N LEU A 110 35.51 32.41 -18.42
CA LEU A 110 36.04 33.35 -17.44
C LEU A 110 34.89 34.03 -16.69
N THR A 111 35.05 34.25 -15.39
CA THR A 111 34.08 34.97 -14.57
C THR A 111 34.21 36.48 -14.80
N SER A 112 33.09 37.16 -15.05
CA SER A 112 33.07 38.61 -15.25
C SER A 112 33.07 39.35 -13.91
N GLN A 113 34.07 40.21 -13.70
CA GLN A 113 34.16 41.04 -12.49
C GLN A 113 33.02 42.08 -12.45
N SER A 114 32.62 42.66 -13.59
CA SER A 114 31.47 43.56 -13.67
C SER A 114 30.15 42.82 -13.41
N GLY A 115 30.02 41.58 -13.88
CA GLY A 115 28.85 40.74 -13.63
C GLY A 115 28.64 40.44 -12.15
N PHE A 116 29.71 40.16 -11.40
CA PHE A 116 29.65 39.95 -9.95
C PHE A 116 29.18 41.21 -9.21
N LEU A 117 29.73 42.38 -9.54
CA LEU A 117 29.33 43.64 -8.91
C LEU A 117 27.87 44.00 -9.21
N LEU A 118 27.44 43.82 -10.46
CA LEU A 118 26.05 44.03 -10.86
C LEU A 118 25.09 43.12 -10.08
N MET A 119 25.43 41.83 -9.96
CA MET A 119 24.64 40.87 -9.20
C MET A 119 24.54 41.29 -7.71
N ASN A 120 25.65 41.73 -7.11
CA ASN A 120 25.67 42.18 -5.72
C ASN A 120 24.78 43.42 -5.51
N GLU A 121 24.87 44.44 -6.37
CA GLU A 121 24.00 45.63 -6.30
C GLU A 121 22.52 45.28 -6.50
N MET A 122 22.21 44.36 -7.43
CA MET A 122 20.85 43.91 -7.66
C MET A 122 20.27 43.17 -6.45
N LEU A 123 21.04 42.27 -5.81
CA LEU A 123 20.62 41.55 -4.61
C LEU A 123 20.42 42.47 -3.40
N GLN A 124 21.16 43.58 -3.32
CA GLN A 124 21.04 44.58 -2.27
C GLN A 124 19.95 45.63 -2.53
N SER A 125 19.31 45.60 -3.72
CA SER A 125 18.29 46.58 -4.10
C SER A 125 17.06 46.49 -3.21
N ARG A 126 16.70 47.62 -2.61
CA ARG A 126 15.51 47.81 -1.77
C ARG A 126 14.83 49.11 -2.12
N PHE A 127 13.60 49.06 -2.60
CA PHE A 127 12.83 50.24 -2.97
C PHE A 127 11.33 49.92 -2.97
N GLN A 128 10.50 50.97 -3.02
CA GLN A 128 9.06 50.83 -3.20
C GLN A 128 8.74 50.86 -4.71
N GLY A 129 8.41 49.70 -5.27
CA GLY A 129 8.00 49.53 -6.66
C GLY A 129 6.49 49.68 -6.86
N ILE A 130 6.04 49.42 -8.09
CA ILE A 130 4.62 49.36 -8.46
C ILE A 130 3.95 48.14 -7.82
N GLY A 131 4.64 47.00 -7.80
CA GLY A 131 4.17 45.74 -7.20
C GLY A 131 4.28 45.68 -5.68
N GLY A 132 4.70 46.76 -5.02
CA GLY A 132 4.91 46.83 -3.58
C GLY A 132 6.38 47.02 -3.19
N ALA A 133 6.71 46.67 -1.95
CA ALA A 133 8.09 46.74 -1.47
C ALA A 133 8.94 45.69 -2.18
N PHE A 134 9.95 46.13 -2.92
CA PHE A 134 10.88 45.26 -3.63
C PHE A 134 12.05 44.91 -2.71
N GLN A 135 12.21 43.62 -2.43
CA GLN A 135 13.35 43.08 -1.70
C GLN A 135 13.59 41.63 -2.11
N LEU A 136 14.82 41.32 -2.51
CA LEU A 136 15.24 39.95 -2.80
C LEU A 136 15.81 39.30 -1.53
N THR A 137 15.35 38.09 -1.24
CA THR A 137 15.92 37.22 -0.19
C THR A 137 16.38 35.95 -0.89
N ASP A 138 17.67 35.62 -0.78
CA ASP A 138 18.30 34.50 -1.49
C ASP A 138 18.03 34.50 -3.01
N GLY A 139 18.02 35.69 -3.62
CA GLY A 139 17.75 35.88 -5.05
C GLY A 139 16.28 35.71 -5.47
N ARG A 140 15.35 35.62 -4.52
CA ARG A 140 13.90 35.48 -4.78
C ARG A 140 13.11 36.65 -4.22
N LEU A 141 12.09 37.08 -4.95
CA LEU A 141 11.10 38.02 -4.44
C LEU A 141 10.15 37.27 -3.50
N ILE A 142 10.09 37.67 -2.23
CA ILE A 142 9.17 37.06 -1.25
C ILE A 142 7.88 37.87 -1.21
N GLN A 143 6.79 37.23 -1.60
CA GLN A 143 5.45 37.79 -1.42
C GLN A 143 4.96 37.56 0.01
N ARG A 144 4.56 38.64 0.67
CA ARG A 144 4.09 38.62 2.07
C ARG A 144 2.58 38.51 2.20
N GLU A 145 1.84 38.98 1.20
CA GLU A 145 0.39 39.07 1.25
C GLU A 145 -0.24 38.53 -0.03
N PHE A 146 -1.30 37.75 0.14
CA PHE A 146 -2.07 37.13 -0.92
C PHE A 146 -3.54 37.52 -0.79
N GLU A 147 -4.18 37.67 -1.94
CA GLU A 147 -5.61 37.82 -2.07
C GLU A 147 -6.23 36.45 -2.39
N ILE A 148 -7.30 36.13 -1.67
CA ILE A 148 -8.11 34.94 -1.91
C ILE A 148 -9.31 35.37 -2.74
N VAL A 149 -9.46 34.74 -3.90
CA VAL A 149 -10.50 35.09 -4.88
C VAL A 149 -11.41 33.89 -5.15
N ASN A 150 -12.66 34.16 -5.47
CA ASN A 150 -13.64 33.19 -5.90
C ASN A 150 -14.15 33.61 -7.28
N VAL A 151 -14.11 32.70 -8.25
CA VAL A 151 -14.56 32.98 -9.61
C VAL A 151 -16.07 32.76 -9.68
N PHE A 152 -16.84 33.85 -9.77
CA PHE A 152 -18.28 33.78 -9.95
C PHE A 152 -18.77 35.01 -10.71
N ARG A 153 -19.21 34.82 -11.97
CA ARG A 153 -19.53 35.89 -12.93
C ARG A 153 -18.42 36.96 -13.05
N GLY A 154 -17.17 36.50 -13.01
CA GLY A 154 -15.98 37.33 -12.89
C GLY A 154 -15.16 36.96 -11.65
N GLU A 155 -14.10 37.70 -11.41
CA GLU A 155 -13.26 37.53 -10.23
C GLU A 155 -13.86 38.28 -9.03
N ARG A 156 -14.00 37.61 -7.89
CA ARG A 156 -14.52 38.19 -6.64
C ARG A 156 -13.56 37.93 -5.50
N THR A 157 -12.99 38.98 -4.92
CA THR A 157 -12.21 38.90 -3.68
C THR A 157 -13.08 38.41 -2.52
N ILE A 158 -12.61 37.40 -1.79
CA ILE A 158 -13.31 36.83 -0.62
C ILE A 158 -12.53 36.97 0.69
N GLY A 159 -11.25 37.34 0.63
CA GLY A 159 -10.44 37.66 1.79
C GLY A 159 -8.96 37.79 1.45
N TYR A 160 -8.13 37.93 2.48
CA TYR A 160 -6.68 38.05 2.34
C TYR A 160 -5.97 37.02 3.21
N TRP A 161 -4.72 36.73 2.88
CA TRP A 161 -3.84 35.89 3.68
C TRP A 161 -2.46 36.52 3.80
N ASN A 162 -1.93 36.53 5.02
CA ASN A 162 -0.53 36.85 5.27
C ASN A 162 0.06 35.93 6.34
N LEU A 163 1.39 35.91 6.42
CA LEU A 163 2.11 35.00 7.31
C LEU A 163 1.83 35.26 8.79
N GLU A 164 1.65 36.53 9.18
CA GLU A 164 1.51 36.95 10.58
C GLU A 164 0.12 36.66 11.15
N ASN A 165 -0.93 36.93 10.37
CA ASN A 165 -2.32 36.90 10.84
C ASN A 165 -3.16 35.76 10.23
N GLY A 166 -2.59 34.99 9.30
CA GLY A 166 -3.32 33.95 8.58
C GLY A 166 -4.38 34.53 7.67
N ILE A 167 -5.59 33.94 7.66
CA ILE A 167 -6.71 34.42 6.85
C ILE A 167 -7.40 35.60 7.54
N THR A 168 -7.52 36.72 6.83
CA THR A 168 -8.16 37.96 7.31
C THR A 168 -9.37 38.34 6.46
N SER A 169 -10.32 39.03 7.10
CA SER A 169 -11.54 39.53 6.44
C SER A 169 -11.25 40.75 5.58
N ILE A 170 -12.13 41.00 4.61
CA ILE A 170 -12.15 42.23 3.81
C ILE A 170 -12.52 43.44 4.69
N MET A 171 -13.30 43.22 5.75
CA MET A 171 -13.61 44.23 6.75
C MET A 171 -12.45 44.34 7.75
N LYS A 172 -11.71 45.45 7.69
CA LYS A 172 -10.86 45.88 8.81
C LYS A 172 -11.79 46.29 9.95
N GLU A 173 -12.13 45.37 10.84
CA GLU A 173 -12.68 45.77 12.14
C GLU A 173 -11.52 46.38 12.95
N GLU A 174 -11.56 47.70 13.12
CA GLU A 174 -10.62 48.49 13.92
C GLU A 174 -10.74 48.25 15.43
N ASN A 175 -11.52 47.26 15.88
CA ASN A 175 -11.71 47.02 17.30
C ASN A 175 -11.01 45.72 17.72
N HIS A 176 -9.92 45.90 18.47
CA HIS A 176 -9.21 44.88 19.21
C HIS A 176 -10.10 44.22 20.27
N THR A 177 -10.94 43.29 19.85
CA THR A 177 -11.43 42.18 20.69
C THR A 177 -12.06 41.18 19.74
N GLU A 178 -11.42 40.04 19.50
CA GLU A 178 -12.15 38.76 19.46
C GLU A 178 -11.21 37.57 19.34
N THR A 179 -11.16 36.84 20.45
CA THR A 179 -10.67 35.49 20.60
C THR A 179 -11.52 34.50 19.79
N ASN A 180 -10.86 33.58 19.09
CA ASN A 180 -11.39 32.28 18.64
C ASN A 180 -12.47 32.25 17.53
N LEU A 181 -12.26 32.98 16.43
CA LEU A 181 -12.96 32.71 15.18
C LEU A 181 -12.16 31.74 14.29
N THR A 182 -12.79 30.64 13.85
CA THR A 182 -12.20 29.69 12.89
C THR A 182 -11.90 30.40 11.56
N SER A 183 -10.79 30.06 10.89
CA SER A 183 -10.29 30.78 9.70
C SER A 183 -11.28 30.93 8.55
N SER A 184 -12.31 30.07 8.47
CA SER A 184 -13.38 30.14 7.47
C SER A 184 -14.45 31.19 7.74
N SER A 185 -14.65 31.59 9.00
CA SER A 185 -15.67 32.59 9.40
C SER A 185 -15.28 34.03 9.05
N LYS A 186 -13.99 34.27 8.77
CA LYS A 186 -13.44 35.57 8.38
C LYS A 186 -13.57 35.85 6.87
N LEU A 187 -13.77 34.82 6.06
CA LEU A 187 -13.96 34.95 4.61
C LEU A 187 -15.39 35.34 4.27
N VAL A 188 -15.53 36.13 3.22
CA VAL A 188 -16.83 36.29 2.57
C VAL A 188 -17.27 34.94 2.02
N SER A 189 -18.57 34.62 2.15
CA SER A 189 -19.14 33.34 1.72
C SER A 189 -18.71 32.97 0.29
N VAL A 190 -18.02 31.83 0.21
CA VAL A 190 -17.56 31.20 -1.02
C VAL A 190 -18.76 30.67 -1.79
N ILE A 191 -18.83 30.98 -3.08
CA ILE A 191 -19.80 30.37 -3.98
C ILE A 191 -19.09 29.22 -4.67
N TRP A 192 -19.64 28.03 -4.52
CA TRP A 192 -19.08 26.80 -5.08
C TRP A 192 -19.67 26.53 -6.46
N PRO A 193 -19.05 25.63 -7.25
CA PRO A 193 -19.59 25.21 -8.53
C PRO A 193 -21.07 24.82 -8.41
N GLY A 194 -21.89 25.19 -9.40
CA GLY A 194 -23.34 25.05 -9.32
C GLY A 194 -24.06 26.15 -8.53
N GLY A 195 -23.36 27.18 -8.06
CA GLY A 195 -23.97 28.37 -7.44
C GLY A 195 -24.36 28.21 -5.97
N THR A 196 -23.88 27.16 -5.29
CA THR A 196 -24.23 26.87 -3.90
C THR A 196 -23.27 27.57 -2.93
N LYS A 197 -23.79 28.08 -1.80
CA LYS A 197 -22.97 28.63 -0.70
C LYS A 197 -22.58 27.58 0.35
N GLY A 198 -23.28 26.45 0.37
CA GLY A 198 -22.93 25.32 1.23
C GLY A 198 -21.58 24.75 0.79
N ILE A 199 -20.68 24.55 1.75
CA ILE A 199 -19.38 23.93 1.50
C ILE A 199 -19.63 22.56 0.85
N PRO A 200 -19.03 22.27 -0.31
CA PRO A 200 -19.08 20.96 -0.91
C PRO A 200 -18.46 20.00 0.08
N ASN A 201 -19.30 19.21 0.72
CA ASN A 201 -18.86 17.97 1.29
C ASN A 201 -18.28 17.23 0.08
N GLY A 202 -16.97 16.99 0.04
CA GLY A 202 -16.24 16.44 -1.12
C GLY A 202 -16.64 15.00 -1.50
N LEU A 203 -17.90 14.66 -1.21
CA LEU A 203 -18.46 13.36 -1.09
C LEU A 203 -19.97 13.47 -1.37
N PHE A 204 -20.34 13.49 -2.65
CA PHE A 204 -21.72 13.27 -3.12
C PHE A 204 -22.34 11.94 -2.64
N LEU A 205 -21.61 11.14 -1.87
CA LEU A 205 -21.96 9.78 -1.49
C LEU A 205 -23.04 9.71 -0.41
N HIS A 206 -23.40 10.82 0.25
CA HIS A 206 -24.41 10.82 1.30
C HIS A 206 -25.84 10.52 0.82
N SER A 207 -26.12 10.67 -0.49
CA SER A 207 -27.45 10.40 -1.07
C SER A 207 -27.53 9.12 -1.91
N LYS A 208 -26.40 8.46 -2.19
CA LYS A 208 -26.36 7.26 -3.02
C LYS A 208 -26.26 6.02 -2.14
N ARG A 209 -27.24 5.12 -2.26
CA ARG A 209 -27.15 3.78 -1.66
C ARG A 209 -26.24 2.90 -2.51
N PHE A 210 -25.11 2.48 -1.96
CA PHE A 210 -24.12 1.67 -2.68
C PHE A 210 -24.59 0.23 -2.86
N ARG A 211 -24.44 -0.29 -4.08
CA ARG A 211 -24.74 -1.68 -4.43
C ARG A 211 -23.48 -2.51 -4.35
N ILE A 212 -23.39 -3.34 -3.31
CA ILE A 212 -22.19 -4.12 -3.00
C ILE A 212 -22.42 -5.58 -3.36
N VAL A 213 -21.66 -6.08 -4.31
CA VAL A 213 -21.76 -7.48 -4.73
C VAL A 213 -20.99 -8.37 -3.77
N VAL A 214 -21.58 -9.51 -3.43
CA VAL A 214 -21.00 -10.52 -2.53
C VAL A 214 -21.00 -11.89 -3.20
N PRO A 215 -19.87 -12.64 -3.20
CA PRO A 215 -19.83 -14.00 -3.73
C PRO A 215 -20.65 -14.97 -2.89
N VAL A 216 -21.46 -15.80 -3.57
CA VAL A 216 -22.17 -16.92 -2.95
C VAL A 216 -21.29 -18.17 -3.02
N LYS A 217 -20.85 -18.68 -1.87
CA LYS A 217 -19.97 -19.87 -1.78
C LYS A 217 -20.63 -21.02 -1.03
N ILE A 218 -20.30 -22.24 -1.46
CA ILE A 218 -20.84 -23.50 -0.91
C ILE A 218 -20.10 -23.93 0.38
N GLY A 219 -18.83 -23.53 0.55
CA GLY A 219 -18.01 -23.82 1.72
C GLY A 219 -17.13 -22.63 2.12
N PHE A 220 -16.38 -22.79 3.22
CA PHE A 220 -15.63 -21.70 3.87
C PHE A 220 -16.53 -20.52 4.26
N GLN A 221 -17.67 -20.85 4.89
CA GLN A 221 -18.68 -19.88 5.32
C GLN A 221 -18.18 -18.89 6.39
N GLU A 222 -17.04 -19.20 7.02
CA GLU A 222 -16.32 -18.32 7.94
C GLU A 222 -15.76 -17.08 7.23
N LEU A 223 -15.41 -17.18 5.94
CA LEU A 223 -14.96 -16.02 5.14
C LEU A 223 -16.14 -15.16 4.73
N ILE A 224 -17.15 -15.79 4.12
CA ILE A 224 -18.38 -15.12 3.70
C ILE A 224 -19.53 -16.12 3.57
N ARG A 225 -20.67 -15.76 4.14
CA ARG A 225 -21.90 -16.54 4.15
C ARG A 225 -23.08 -15.63 3.88
N VAL A 226 -23.82 -15.98 2.85
CA VAL A 226 -25.08 -15.33 2.48
C VAL A 226 -26.22 -16.24 2.89
N VAL A 227 -27.10 -15.74 3.76
CA VAL A 227 -28.35 -16.42 4.13
C VAL A 227 -29.51 -15.58 3.62
N ARG A 228 -30.46 -16.22 2.94
CA ARG A 228 -31.70 -15.60 2.50
C ARG A 228 -32.81 -16.10 3.40
N ASP A 229 -33.48 -15.18 4.11
CA ASP A 229 -34.62 -15.53 4.95
C ASP A 229 -35.78 -16.00 4.04
N PRO A 230 -36.29 -17.24 4.21
CA PRO A 230 -37.37 -17.76 3.38
C PRO A 230 -38.71 -17.03 3.56
N GLN A 231 -38.92 -16.30 4.66
CA GLN A 231 -40.19 -15.63 4.97
C GLN A 231 -40.20 -14.17 4.53
N THR A 232 -39.14 -13.41 4.84
CA THR A 232 -39.04 -11.96 4.56
C THR A 232 -38.33 -11.66 3.24
N ASN A 233 -37.69 -12.67 2.64
CA ASN A 233 -36.81 -12.52 1.49
C ASN A 233 -35.58 -11.62 1.75
N GLU A 234 -35.29 -11.31 3.01
CA GLU A 234 -34.16 -10.47 3.42
C GLU A 234 -32.83 -11.24 3.30
N ILE A 235 -31.78 -10.53 2.87
CA ILE A 235 -30.45 -11.12 2.65
C ILE A 235 -29.52 -10.71 3.79
N THR A 236 -29.10 -11.69 4.57
CA THR A 236 -28.15 -11.49 5.67
C THR A 236 -26.77 -11.99 5.25
N VAL A 237 -25.82 -11.07 5.15
CA VAL A 237 -24.42 -11.38 4.86
C VAL A 237 -23.60 -11.37 6.16
N THR A 238 -22.95 -12.49 6.44
CA THR A 238 -22.09 -12.74 7.62
C THR A 238 -20.75 -13.33 7.18
N GLY A 239 -19.75 -13.33 8.07
CA GLY A 239 -18.41 -13.84 7.78
C GLY A 239 -17.33 -12.78 7.97
N PHE A 240 -16.08 -13.21 8.00
CA PHE A 240 -14.92 -12.35 8.25
C PHE A 240 -14.87 -11.15 7.29
N CYS A 241 -14.98 -11.37 5.97
CA CYS A 241 -14.90 -10.30 4.99
C CYS A 241 -16.04 -9.27 5.14
N ALA A 242 -17.24 -9.75 5.51
CA ALA A 242 -18.39 -8.89 5.72
C ALA A 242 -18.27 -8.06 7.01
N ASP A 243 -17.76 -8.66 8.09
CA ASP A 243 -17.52 -7.97 9.36
C ASP A 243 -16.43 -6.89 9.20
N VAL A 244 -15.33 -7.19 8.48
CA VAL A 244 -14.29 -6.20 8.18
C VAL A 244 -14.86 -5.02 7.39
N PHE A 245 -15.70 -5.28 6.38
CA PHE A 245 -16.32 -4.22 5.59
C PHE A 245 -17.27 -3.35 6.43
N LYS A 246 -18.13 -3.97 7.25
CA LYS A 246 -19.06 -3.27 8.15
C LYS A 246 -18.33 -2.42 9.17
N GLU A 247 -17.24 -2.92 9.75
CA GLU A 247 -16.45 -2.17 10.73
C GLU A 247 -15.65 -1.04 10.06
N ALA A 248 -15.10 -1.28 8.86
CA ALA A 248 -14.39 -0.25 8.10
C ALA A 248 -15.29 0.88 7.61
N THR A 249 -16.56 0.59 7.29
CA THR A 249 -17.55 1.62 6.94
C THR A 249 -18.02 2.40 8.16
N LYS A 250 -18.17 1.75 9.32
CA LYS A 250 -18.54 2.42 10.59
C LYS A 250 -17.46 3.34 11.13
N SER A 251 -16.19 3.11 10.79
CA SER A 251 -15.08 3.95 11.25
C SER A 251 -14.84 5.18 10.37
N LEU A 252 -15.66 5.39 9.35
CA LEU A 252 -15.68 6.62 8.56
C LEU A 252 -16.42 7.72 9.33
N ASP A 253 -16.04 8.97 9.11
CA ASP A 253 -16.61 10.14 9.80
C ASP A 253 -18.05 10.48 9.36
N TYR A 254 -18.67 9.62 8.55
CA TYR A 254 -19.95 9.84 7.91
C TYR A 254 -20.64 8.51 7.63
N GLU A 255 -21.97 8.51 7.57
CA GLU A 255 -22.75 7.29 7.35
C GLU A 255 -22.74 6.85 5.88
N VAL A 256 -22.35 5.59 5.63
CA VAL A 256 -22.39 4.96 4.30
C VAL A 256 -23.61 4.06 4.20
N HIS A 257 -24.56 4.44 3.36
CA HIS A 257 -25.72 3.61 3.05
C HIS A 257 -25.37 2.60 1.96
N TYR A 258 -25.53 1.30 2.22
CA TYR A 258 -25.28 0.25 1.23
C TYR A 258 -26.28 -0.90 1.33
N GLU A 259 -26.32 -1.72 0.28
CA GLU A 259 -27.03 -2.99 0.23
C GLU A 259 -26.13 -4.08 -0.34
N PHE A 260 -26.26 -5.30 0.18
CA PHE A 260 -25.55 -6.45 -0.33
C PHE A 260 -26.36 -7.19 -1.40
N ILE A 261 -25.73 -7.45 -2.54
CA ILE A 261 -26.31 -8.15 -3.68
C ILE A 261 -25.54 -9.44 -3.90
N PRO A 262 -26.13 -10.61 -3.61
CA PRO A 262 -25.46 -11.89 -3.77
C PRO A 262 -25.32 -12.24 -5.26
N SER A 263 -24.13 -12.72 -5.64
CA SER A 263 -23.84 -13.16 -7.00
C SER A 263 -22.98 -14.41 -7.03
N VAL A 264 -23.35 -15.37 -7.87
CA VAL A 264 -22.60 -16.61 -8.09
C VAL A 264 -21.32 -16.36 -8.91
N ASN A 265 -21.28 -15.26 -9.69
CA ASN A 265 -20.17 -14.92 -10.58
C ASN A 265 -19.27 -13.79 -10.06
N ALA A 266 -19.42 -13.37 -8.80
CA ALA A 266 -18.68 -12.24 -8.22
C ALA A 266 -17.15 -12.45 -8.24
N ASP A 267 -16.67 -13.70 -8.18
CA ASP A 267 -15.25 -14.03 -8.23
C ASP A 267 -14.61 -13.75 -9.60
N ARG A 268 -15.42 -13.69 -10.66
CA ARG A 268 -14.98 -13.40 -12.05
C ARG A 268 -15.01 -11.90 -12.32
N ILE A 269 -14.12 -11.15 -11.67
CA ILE A 269 -13.92 -9.71 -11.87
C ILE A 269 -13.64 -9.44 -13.36
N LYS A 270 -14.63 -8.90 -14.07
CA LYS A 270 -14.55 -8.42 -15.46
C LYS A 270 -15.15 -7.02 -15.54
N SER A 271 -14.86 -6.28 -16.61
CA SER A 271 -15.45 -4.94 -16.85
C SER A 271 -16.97 -4.92 -16.69
N THR A 272 -17.66 -5.95 -17.20
CA THR A 272 -19.12 -6.12 -17.11
C THR A 272 -19.64 -6.35 -15.69
N THR A 273 -18.78 -6.71 -14.73
CA THR A 273 -19.16 -6.85 -13.31
C THR A 273 -19.34 -5.49 -12.63
N TYR A 274 -18.81 -4.41 -13.19
CA TYR A 274 -18.82 -3.08 -12.55
C TYR A 274 -19.64 -2.04 -13.30
N GLU A 275 -20.20 -2.36 -14.47
CA GLU A 275 -21.15 -1.48 -15.16
C GLU A 275 -22.43 -1.22 -14.33
N ASN A 276 -22.75 -2.12 -13.38
CA ASN A 276 -23.98 -2.08 -12.58
C ASN A 276 -23.77 -2.14 -11.06
N PHE A 277 -22.55 -2.08 -10.55
CA PHE A 277 -22.30 -2.24 -9.10
C PHE A 277 -21.16 -1.34 -8.63
N ASP A 278 -21.21 -0.93 -7.36
CA ASP A 278 -20.28 0.06 -6.82
C ASP A 278 -19.06 -0.56 -6.13
N ALA A 279 -19.17 -1.80 -5.66
CA ALA A 279 -18.08 -2.53 -5.03
C ALA A 279 -18.31 -4.05 -5.05
N VAL A 280 -17.24 -4.82 -4.90
CA VAL A 280 -17.29 -6.26 -4.60
C VAL A 280 -16.62 -6.51 -3.26
N VAL A 281 -17.34 -7.14 -2.34
CA VAL A 281 -16.90 -7.48 -0.99
C VAL A 281 -16.92 -8.98 -0.81
N GLY A 282 -15.78 -9.55 -0.42
CA GLY A 282 -15.60 -10.96 -0.20
C GLY A 282 -14.14 -11.31 -0.03
N ASP A 283 -13.82 -12.58 -0.21
CA ASP A 283 -12.47 -13.13 -0.26
C ASP A 283 -11.82 -12.89 -1.63
N ILE A 284 -11.76 -11.60 -2.01
CA ILE A 284 -11.25 -11.16 -3.30
C ILE A 284 -9.74 -10.96 -3.23
N THR A 285 -8.99 -11.88 -3.82
CA THR A 285 -7.54 -11.79 -3.91
C THR A 285 -7.07 -10.64 -4.79
N ILE A 286 -6.17 -9.80 -4.25
CA ILE A 286 -5.52 -8.72 -4.99
C ILE A 286 -4.50 -9.32 -5.96
N LEU A 287 -4.74 -9.16 -7.26
CA LEU A 287 -3.90 -9.71 -8.33
C LEU A 287 -3.55 -8.65 -9.37
N ALA A 288 -2.32 -8.74 -9.91
CA ALA A 288 -1.82 -7.90 -11.00
C ALA A 288 -2.79 -7.84 -12.20
N SER A 289 -3.37 -9.00 -12.58
CA SER A 289 -4.29 -9.14 -13.71
C SER A 289 -5.64 -8.44 -13.51
N ARG A 290 -5.99 -8.04 -12.29
CA ARG A 290 -7.27 -7.38 -11.96
C ARG A 290 -7.16 -5.85 -11.92
N PHE A 291 -5.96 -5.30 -11.71
CA PHE A 291 -5.73 -3.85 -11.66
C PHE A 291 -6.15 -3.05 -12.91
N PRO A 292 -6.16 -3.59 -14.14
CA PRO A 292 -6.71 -2.86 -15.28
C PRO A 292 -8.21 -2.56 -15.16
N PHE A 293 -8.96 -3.33 -14.37
CA PHE A 293 -10.42 -3.25 -14.30
C PHE A 293 -10.94 -2.59 -13.01
N VAL A 294 -10.17 -2.67 -11.92
CA VAL A 294 -10.61 -2.25 -10.58
C VAL A 294 -9.48 -1.60 -9.79
N ASP A 295 -9.86 -0.83 -8.77
CA ASP A 295 -8.99 -0.43 -7.68
C ASP A 295 -9.30 -1.25 -6.43
N PHE A 296 -8.25 -1.63 -5.70
CA PHE A 296 -8.36 -2.40 -4.47
C PHE A 296 -8.08 -1.55 -3.25
N THR A 297 -8.77 -1.83 -2.15
CA THR A 297 -8.35 -1.32 -0.83
C THR A 297 -7.03 -1.97 -0.39
N GLN A 298 -6.42 -1.42 0.66
CA GLN A 298 -5.37 -2.11 1.40
C GLN A 298 -5.82 -3.52 1.80
N PRO A 299 -4.93 -4.53 1.74
CA PRO A 299 -5.31 -5.89 2.07
C PRO A 299 -5.59 -6.02 3.56
N PHE A 300 -6.60 -6.81 3.89
CA PHE A 300 -7.06 -7.02 5.27
C PHE A 300 -6.81 -8.46 5.77
N THR A 301 -6.12 -9.30 5.00
CA THR A 301 -5.66 -10.63 5.43
C THR A 301 -4.16 -10.82 5.28
N ASP A 302 -3.66 -11.93 5.84
CA ASP A 302 -2.32 -12.44 5.56
C ASP A 302 -2.11 -12.66 4.05
N LEU A 303 -0.88 -12.39 3.62
CA LEU A 303 -0.42 -12.49 2.25
C LEU A 303 0.11 -13.89 1.94
N GLY A 304 -0.24 -14.43 0.77
CA GLY A 304 0.41 -15.60 0.19
C GLY A 304 -0.33 -16.92 0.35
N ILE A 305 0.38 -17.96 -0.11
CA ILE A 305 -0.11 -19.33 -0.20
C ILE A 305 0.63 -20.16 0.85
N GLY A 306 -0.06 -21.07 1.52
CA GLY A 306 0.52 -22.07 2.41
C GLY A 306 0.41 -23.49 1.85
N VAL A 307 1.11 -24.41 2.49
CA VAL A 307 1.00 -25.84 2.21
C VAL A 307 0.61 -26.56 3.50
N VAL A 308 -0.48 -27.31 3.49
CA VAL A 308 -0.89 -28.15 4.62
C VAL A 308 -0.60 -29.61 4.34
N VAL A 309 0.01 -30.27 5.33
CA VAL A 309 0.36 -31.70 5.30
C VAL A 309 -0.08 -32.39 6.60
N PRO A 310 -0.30 -33.72 6.60
CA PRO A 310 -0.54 -34.48 7.81
C PRO A 310 0.65 -34.39 8.79
N LYS A 311 0.37 -34.23 10.08
CA LYS A 311 1.39 -34.28 11.14
C LYS A 311 1.95 -35.70 11.24
N ILE A 312 3.27 -35.82 11.16
CA ILE A 312 3.95 -37.10 11.30
C ILE A 312 4.31 -37.31 12.79
N ASN A 313 3.38 -37.89 13.56
CA ASN A 313 3.71 -38.38 14.90
C ASN A 313 4.40 -39.73 14.80
N LYS A 314 5.73 -39.73 14.60
CA LYS A 314 6.55 -40.94 14.61
C LYS A 314 7.39 -40.99 15.88
N ASN A 315 6.85 -41.58 16.95
CA ASN A 315 7.65 -42.19 18.01
C ASN A 315 8.27 -43.48 17.48
N ASN A 316 9.12 -43.37 16.45
CA ASN A 316 9.79 -44.53 15.88
C ASN A 316 11.18 -44.66 16.50
N ILE A 317 11.41 -45.76 17.23
CA ILE A 317 12.69 -46.11 17.89
C ILE A 317 13.85 -46.10 16.88
N TRP A 318 13.55 -46.28 15.59
CA TRP A 318 14.52 -46.32 14.50
C TRP A 318 14.80 -44.96 13.83
N ILE A 319 14.38 -43.84 14.43
CA ILE A 319 14.63 -42.50 13.87
C ILE A 319 16.14 -42.22 13.71
N LEU A 320 16.99 -42.82 14.55
CA LEU A 320 18.45 -42.74 14.47
C LEU A 320 19.07 -43.47 13.27
N LEU A 321 18.37 -44.44 12.68
CA LEU A 321 18.81 -45.11 11.46
C LEU A 321 18.43 -44.33 10.19
N LYS A 322 17.53 -43.33 10.26
CA LYS A 322 17.11 -42.56 9.07
C LYS A 322 18.22 -41.78 8.34
N PRO A 323 19.23 -41.20 9.01
CA PRO A 323 20.33 -40.52 8.31
C PRO A 323 21.20 -41.48 7.47
N LEU A 324 21.17 -42.78 7.77
CA LEU A 324 21.73 -43.84 6.94
C LEU A 324 20.58 -44.61 6.29
N SER A 325 20.04 -44.09 5.18
CA SER A 325 19.03 -44.80 4.39
C SER A 325 19.52 -46.22 4.07
N ALA A 326 18.60 -47.18 3.95
CA ALA A 326 18.91 -48.54 3.48
C ALA A 326 19.71 -48.51 2.16
N ASP A 327 19.49 -47.45 1.38
CA ASP A 327 20.25 -47.10 0.18
C ASP A 327 21.75 -46.98 0.42
N PHE A 328 22.25 -46.55 1.58
CA PHE A 328 23.69 -46.48 1.85
C PHE A 328 24.31 -47.88 2.04
N TYR A 329 23.58 -48.81 2.68
CA TYR A 329 23.99 -50.19 2.89
C TYR A 329 23.87 -51.02 1.60
N THR A 330 22.79 -50.82 0.84
CA THR A 330 22.67 -51.43 -0.49
C THR A 330 23.61 -50.77 -1.47
N ALA A 331 23.90 -49.47 -1.38
CA ALA A 331 24.83 -48.76 -2.27
C ALA A 331 26.28 -49.18 -2.05
N THR A 332 26.72 -49.45 -0.82
CA THR A 332 28.07 -49.97 -0.59
C THR A 332 28.21 -51.41 -1.07
N LEU A 333 27.16 -52.23 -0.93
CA LEU A 333 27.13 -53.60 -1.44
C LEU A 333 26.98 -53.66 -2.97
N SER A 334 26.21 -52.73 -3.56
CA SER A 334 25.97 -52.63 -5.00
C SER A 334 27.08 -51.89 -5.74
N SER A 335 27.76 -50.92 -5.10
CA SER A 335 28.95 -50.24 -5.66
C SER A 335 30.12 -51.19 -5.83
N MET A 336 30.16 -52.29 -5.07
CA MET A 336 31.13 -53.37 -5.27
C MET A 336 30.77 -54.30 -6.44
N LEU A 337 29.56 -54.23 -7.04
CA LEU A 337 29.10 -55.24 -7.99
C LEU A 337 28.56 -54.76 -9.35
N THR A 338 28.25 -53.49 -9.59
CA THR A 338 27.76 -53.09 -10.93
C THR A 338 28.08 -51.66 -11.34
N VAL A 339 28.89 -51.55 -12.39
CA VAL A 339 29.01 -50.39 -13.29
C VAL A 339 27.73 -50.25 -14.14
N GLN A 340 27.37 -49.01 -14.45
CA GLN A 340 26.43 -48.49 -15.47
C GLN A 340 24.92 -48.30 -15.15
N GLN A 341 24.51 -47.06 -15.47
CA GLN A 341 23.19 -46.52 -15.82
C GLN A 341 22.14 -46.31 -14.71
N ILE A 342 21.88 -45.02 -14.43
CA ILE A 342 20.72 -44.51 -13.71
C ILE A 342 19.89 -43.64 -14.67
N GLN A 343 18.61 -43.99 -14.84
CA GLN A 343 17.53 -43.07 -15.14
C GLN A 343 16.58 -43.05 -13.94
N SER A 344 16.28 -41.87 -13.42
CA SER A 344 15.44 -41.69 -12.24
C SER A 344 13.95 -41.67 -12.59
N SER A 345 13.17 -42.43 -11.82
CA SER A 345 11.71 -42.43 -11.82
C SER A 345 11.21 -41.72 -10.56
N SER A 346 10.50 -40.60 -10.73
CA SER A 346 9.49 -40.14 -9.77
C SER A 346 8.52 -39.16 -10.45
N ARG A 347 7.49 -39.69 -11.10
CA ARG A 347 6.28 -38.95 -11.49
C ARG A 347 5.11 -39.72 -10.88
N ASP A 348 4.43 -39.13 -9.90
CA ASP A 348 3.04 -39.40 -9.48
C ASP A 348 2.80 -39.13 -7.98
N ALA A 349 2.88 -37.86 -7.58
CA ALA A 349 2.33 -37.39 -6.30
C ALA A 349 1.30 -36.29 -6.56
N GLY A 350 0.02 -36.56 -6.27
CA GLY A 350 -1.07 -35.60 -6.46
C GLY A 350 -1.07 -34.49 -5.40
N VAL A 351 -1.43 -33.27 -5.80
CA VAL A 351 -1.51 -32.07 -4.96
C VAL A 351 -2.94 -31.53 -4.97
N GLY A 352 -3.52 -31.23 -3.82
CA GLY A 352 -4.87 -30.65 -3.72
C GLY A 352 -4.85 -29.15 -3.60
N THR A 353 -5.91 -28.46 -4.04
CA THR A 353 -6.04 -27.01 -3.92
C THR A 353 -7.51 -26.57 -3.84
N SER A 354 -7.80 -25.37 -3.36
CA SER A 354 -9.17 -24.83 -3.42
C SER A 354 -9.61 -24.63 -4.86
N ALA A 355 -10.91 -24.81 -5.11
CA ALA A 355 -11.52 -24.37 -6.36
C ALA A 355 -11.35 -22.86 -6.59
N ALA A 356 -11.33 -22.07 -5.51
CA ALA A 356 -11.09 -20.63 -5.56
C ALA A 356 -9.71 -20.30 -6.15
N LEU A 357 -8.64 -20.99 -5.73
CA LEU A 357 -7.29 -20.76 -6.25
C LEU A 357 -7.13 -21.13 -7.74
N LEU A 358 -7.87 -22.13 -8.21
CA LEU A 358 -7.88 -22.50 -9.64
C LEU A 358 -8.57 -21.45 -10.51
N LEU A 359 -9.70 -20.90 -10.04
CA LEU A 359 -10.39 -19.79 -10.70
C LEU A 359 -9.49 -18.55 -10.80
N LEU A 360 -8.67 -18.28 -9.77
CA LEU A 360 -7.69 -17.19 -9.77
C LEU A 360 -6.60 -17.33 -10.85
N ARG A 361 -6.22 -18.57 -11.21
CA ARG A 361 -5.23 -18.84 -12.28
C ARG A 361 -5.84 -18.86 -13.69
N GLY A 362 -7.13 -18.49 -13.83
CA GLY A 362 -7.83 -18.53 -15.12
C GLY A 362 -8.11 -19.96 -15.61
N ILE A 363 -8.01 -20.96 -14.73
CA ILE A 363 -8.24 -22.36 -15.06
C ILE A 363 -9.74 -22.64 -14.96
N ASN A 364 -10.35 -22.96 -16.10
CA ASN A 364 -11.76 -23.32 -16.15
C ASN A 364 -11.94 -24.76 -15.65
N ILE A 365 -12.64 -24.91 -14.51
CA ILE A 365 -12.79 -26.18 -13.77
C ILE A 365 -13.49 -27.25 -14.62
N SER A 366 -14.33 -26.86 -15.59
CA SER A 366 -15.02 -27.78 -16.49
C SER A 366 -14.15 -28.37 -17.61
N THR A 367 -12.92 -27.86 -17.82
CA THR A 367 -12.04 -28.26 -18.93
C THR A 367 -10.63 -28.64 -18.48
N TYR A 368 -10.35 -28.67 -17.18
CA TYR A 368 -9.00 -28.94 -16.65
C TYR A 368 -8.85 -30.39 -16.20
N GLU A 369 -8.55 -31.28 -17.15
CA GLU A 369 -8.19 -32.69 -16.91
C GLU A 369 -6.67 -32.83 -16.63
N ASN A 370 -6.11 -32.09 -15.68
CA ASN A 370 -4.78 -32.43 -15.18
C ASN A 370 -4.92 -33.38 -13.99
N PRO A 371 -4.50 -34.66 -14.08
CA PRO A 371 -4.73 -35.66 -13.03
C PRO A 371 -4.03 -35.35 -11.70
N THR A 372 -3.13 -34.35 -11.67
CA THR A 372 -2.32 -34.01 -10.49
C THR A 372 -2.95 -32.99 -9.55
N ILE A 373 -3.92 -32.16 -9.98
CA ILE A 373 -4.49 -31.07 -9.17
C ILE A 373 -6.01 -31.17 -9.07
N LYS A 374 -6.54 -31.40 -7.86
CA LYS A 374 -7.98 -31.58 -7.60
C LYS A 374 -8.59 -30.38 -6.86
N PRO A 375 -9.71 -29.80 -7.37
CA PRO A 375 -10.43 -28.71 -6.69
C PRO A 375 -11.23 -29.24 -5.50
N TYR A 376 -11.28 -28.44 -4.44
CA TYR A 376 -12.09 -28.69 -3.25
C TYR A 376 -12.81 -27.41 -2.82
N HIS A 377 -14.02 -27.56 -2.28
CA HIS A 377 -14.91 -26.45 -1.93
C HIS A 377 -15.16 -26.32 -0.42
N LYS A 378 -14.85 -27.35 0.36
CA LYS A 378 -15.09 -27.38 1.80
C LYS A 378 -13.88 -27.90 2.59
N PRO A 379 -13.67 -27.45 3.85
CA PRO A 379 -12.61 -27.96 4.71
C PRO A 379 -12.63 -29.48 4.91
N GLU A 380 -13.81 -30.12 4.93
CA GLU A 380 -13.93 -31.57 5.14
C GLU A 380 -13.36 -32.35 3.96
N GLU A 381 -13.48 -31.81 2.74
CA GLU A 381 -12.92 -32.41 1.54
C GLU A 381 -11.38 -32.42 1.58
N TYR A 382 -10.77 -31.41 2.22
CA TYR A 382 -9.32 -31.35 2.42
C TYR A 382 -8.88 -32.49 3.35
N ALA A 383 -9.60 -32.69 4.45
CA ALA A 383 -9.31 -33.75 5.41
C ALA A 383 -9.49 -35.14 4.79
N ASP A 384 -10.59 -35.37 4.07
CA ASP A 384 -10.84 -36.65 3.39
C ASP A 384 -9.78 -36.91 2.30
N ALA A 385 -9.36 -35.89 1.57
CA ALA A 385 -8.31 -35.99 0.56
C ALA A 385 -6.94 -36.35 1.18
N LEU A 386 -6.54 -35.67 2.26
CA LEU A 386 -5.27 -35.91 2.94
C LEU A 386 -5.25 -37.24 3.70
N ARG A 387 -6.37 -37.69 4.29
CA ARG A 387 -6.45 -38.96 5.03
C ARG A 387 -6.28 -40.19 4.14
N LYS A 388 -6.87 -40.19 2.94
CA LYS A 388 -6.78 -41.35 2.03
C LYS A 388 -5.41 -41.47 1.34
N GLY A 389 -4.63 -40.37 1.29
CA GLY A 389 -3.23 -40.35 0.86
C GLY A 389 -2.97 -40.71 -0.61
N SER A 390 -1.71 -40.60 -1.04
CA SER A 390 -1.28 -40.79 -2.44
C SER A 390 -1.54 -42.19 -3.00
N LYS A 391 -1.51 -43.22 -2.15
CA LYS A 391 -1.61 -44.63 -2.57
C LYS A 391 -3.01 -45.03 -3.07
N ASN A 392 -4.05 -44.28 -2.72
CA ASN A 392 -5.43 -44.53 -3.13
C ASN A 392 -5.96 -43.45 -4.10
N GLY A 393 -5.08 -42.80 -4.87
CA GLY A 393 -5.47 -41.78 -5.86
C GLY A 393 -5.86 -40.42 -5.25
N ARG A 394 -5.41 -40.11 -4.04
CA ARG A 394 -5.64 -38.81 -3.37
C ARG A 394 -4.35 -38.05 -3.07
N VAL A 395 -4.45 -36.88 -2.46
CA VAL A 395 -3.39 -35.86 -2.46
C VAL A 395 -2.46 -35.99 -1.25
N SER A 396 -1.17 -35.67 -1.43
CA SER A 396 -0.15 -35.70 -0.36
C SER A 396 -0.06 -34.38 0.42
N ALA A 397 -0.54 -33.29 -0.18
CA ALA A 397 -0.53 -31.95 0.38
C ALA A 397 -1.71 -31.13 -0.17
N ILE A 398 -2.15 -30.14 0.59
CA ILE A 398 -3.07 -29.09 0.13
C ILE A 398 -2.29 -27.78 -0.01
N ILE A 399 -2.42 -27.11 -1.15
CA ILE A 399 -1.85 -25.79 -1.41
C ILE A 399 -3.00 -24.80 -1.57
N ASP A 400 -3.02 -23.76 -0.73
CA ASP A 400 -4.10 -22.76 -0.75
C ASP A 400 -3.69 -21.44 -0.10
N GLU A 401 -4.52 -20.40 -0.23
CA GLU A 401 -4.30 -19.13 0.46
C GLU A 401 -4.42 -19.28 1.98
N ILE A 402 -3.59 -18.55 2.72
CA ILE A 402 -3.44 -18.70 4.18
C ILE A 402 -4.79 -18.63 4.95
N PRO A 403 -5.74 -17.71 4.65
CA PRO A 403 -7.02 -17.67 5.36
C PRO A 403 -7.83 -18.97 5.29
N TYR A 404 -7.86 -19.64 4.12
CA TYR A 404 -8.52 -20.94 3.95
C TYR A 404 -7.84 -22.03 4.78
N LEU A 405 -6.51 -22.03 4.80
CA LEU A 405 -5.74 -23.00 5.58
C LEU A 405 -5.89 -22.78 7.08
N LYS A 406 -6.03 -21.54 7.54
CA LYS A 406 -6.32 -21.24 8.95
C LYS A 406 -7.65 -21.82 9.39
N ILE A 407 -8.71 -21.64 8.59
CA ILE A 407 -10.03 -22.23 8.85
C ILE A 407 -9.93 -23.76 8.90
N PHE A 408 -9.22 -24.37 7.94
CA PHE A 408 -9.00 -25.82 7.92
C PHE A 408 -8.25 -26.31 9.17
N LEU A 409 -7.15 -25.65 9.54
CA LEU A 409 -6.32 -26.03 10.68
C LEU A 409 -7.02 -25.83 12.02
N ALA A 410 -7.90 -24.82 12.13
CA ALA A 410 -8.71 -24.63 13.32
C ALA A 410 -9.67 -25.80 13.54
N LYS A 411 -10.17 -26.42 12.45
CA LYS A 411 -11.04 -27.60 12.52
C LYS A 411 -10.28 -28.90 12.78
N TYR A 412 -9.02 -28.99 12.35
CA TYR A 412 -8.19 -30.20 12.49
C TYR A 412 -6.77 -29.92 13.06
N PRO A 413 -6.65 -29.30 14.24
CA PRO A 413 -5.38 -28.80 14.76
C PRO A 413 -4.39 -29.91 15.13
N SER A 414 -4.89 -31.07 15.55
CA SER A 414 -4.07 -32.21 15.99
C SER A 414 -3.52 -33.05 14.82
N ASP A 415 -4.24 -33.06 13.69
CA ASP A 415 -4.01 -33.97 12.58
C ASP A 415 -3.07 -33.39 11.51
N TYR A 416 -3.06 -32.07 11.36
CA TYR A 416 -2.37 -31.40 10.26
C TYR A 416 -1.53 -30.22 10.72
N THR A 417 -0.55 -29.85 9.90
CA THR A 417 0.29 -28.67 10.11
C THR A 417 0.49 -27.94 8.81
N MET A 418 0.57 -26.61 8.88
CA MET A 418 0.95 -25.78 7.75
C MET A 418 2.47 -25.61 7.73
N ILE A 419 3.06 -25.83 6.57
CA ILE A 419 4.40 -25.39 6.22
C ILE A 419 4.20 -24.06 5.50
N LYS A 420 4.59 -22.97 6.17
CA LYS A 420 4.42 -21.63 5.61
C LYS A 420 5.26 -21.52 4.34
N SER A 421 4.64 -21.07 3.25
CA SER A 421 5.29 -20.88 1.96
C SER A 421 5.44 -19.39 1.64
N LYS A 422 6.04 -19.09 0.48
CA LYS A 422 6.41 -17.75 0.02
C LYS A 422 5.18 -16.84 -0.13
N ALA A 423 5.32 -15.56 0.22
CA ALA A 423 4.30 -14.54 -0.01
C ALA A 423 4.18 -14.24 -1.50
N THR A 424 3.24 -14.88 -2.19
CA THR A 424 3.03 -14.75 -3.64
C THR A 424 1.75 -14.02 -4.01
N THR A 425 0.82 -13.78 -3.08
CA THR A 425 -0.45 -13.06 -3.31
C THR A 425 -0.56 -11.80 -2.45
N GLY A 426 -1.33 -10.82 -2.92
CA GLY A 426 -1.56 -9.55 -2.22
C GLY A 426 -2.55 -9.63 -1.06
N GLY A 427 -3.03 -10.82 -0.68
CA GLY A 427 -4.10 -10.99 0.32
C GLY A 427 -5.47 -10.58 -0.23
N PHE A 428 -6.47 -10.54 0.64
CA PHE A 428 -7.82 -10.10 0.29
C PHE A 428 -7.96 -8.59 0.44
N GLY A 429 -8.59 -7.95 -0.56
CA GLY A 429 -8.95 -6.54 -0.57
C GLY A 429 -10.33 -6.34 -1.19
N PHE A 430 -11.02 -5.26 -0.83
CA PHE A 430 -12.30 -4.92 -1.46
C PHE A 430 -12.04 -4.29 -2.83
N ALA A 431 -12.83 -4.68 -3.83
CA ALA A 431 -12.65 -4.21 -5.21
C ALA A 431 -13.70 -3.14 -5.56
N PHE A 432 -13.25 -2.06 -6.17
CA PHE A 432 -14.08 -0.93 -6.58
C PHE A 432 -13.82 -0.56 -8.04
N PRO A 433 -14.78 0.09 -8.73
CA PRO A 433 -14.52 0.75 -10.01
C PRO A 433 -13.33 1.70 -9.91
N LYS A 434 -12.57 1.81 -11.00
CA LYS A 434 -11.41 2.69 -11.10
C LYS A 434 -11.75 4.13 -10.70
N GLY A 435 -10.91 4.71 -9.86
CA GLY A 435 -11.07 6.09 -9.37
C GLY A 435 -12.14 6.27 -8.29
N SER A 436 -12.67 5.18 -7.72
CA SER A 436 -13.65 5.27 -6.63
C SER A 436 -13.05 5.99 -5.42
N PRO A 437 -13.71 7.06 -4.90
CA PRO A 437 -13.21 7.83 -3.76
C PRO A 437 -13.15 7.01 -2.46
N LEU A 438 -14.00 5.97 -2.34
CA LEU A 438 -14.08 5.10 -1.16
C LEU A 438 -12.82 4.25 -0.95
N VAL A 439 -12.06 3.97 -2.01
CA VAL A 439 -10.88 3.09 -1.92
C VAL A 439 -9.87 3.65 -0.94
N ARG A 440 -9.59 4.96 -1.00
CA ARG A 440 -8.62 5.62 -0.12
C ARG A 440 -9.10 5.60 1.33
N GLU A 441 -10.36 5.95 1.55
CA GLU A 441 -10.93 6.07 2.90
C GLU A 441 -11.08 4.73 3.59
N LEU A 442 -11.60 3.71 2.89
CA LEU A 442 -11.69 2.36 3.41
C LEU A 442 -10.32 1.73 3.60
N SER A 443 -9.32 2.07 2.77
CA SER A 443 -7.94 1.66 3.01
C SER A 443 -7.39 2.23 4.31
N SER A 444 -7.60 3.53 4.55
CA SER A 444 -7.22 4.18 5.82
C SER A 444 -7.97 3.57 7.01
N ALA A 445 -9.26 3.29 6.86
CA ALA A 445 -10.07 2.62 7.87
C ALA A 445 -9.52 1.22 8.20
N ILE A 446 -9.20 0.40 7.20
CA ILE A 446 -8.60 -0.94 7.37
C ILE A 446 -7.27 -0.86 8.12
N LEU A 447 -6.43 0.15 7.80
CA LEU A 447 -5.17 0.38 8.51
C LEU A 447 -5.40 0.72 9.99
N ARG A 448 -6.37 1.61 10.30
CA ARG A 448 -6.77 1.90 11.68
C ARG A 448 -7.25 0.63 12.41
N LEU A 449 -8.10 -0.17 11.78
CA LEU A 449 -8.58 -1.44 12.36
C LEU A 449 -7.43 -2.43 12.64
N ARG A 450 -6.36 -2.39 11.84
CA ARG A 450 -5.14 -3.18 12.07
C ARG A 450 -4.35 -2.65 13.25
N GLU A 451 -4.12 -1.34 13.31
CA GLU A 451 -3.38 -0.67 14.39
C GLU A 451 -4.08 -0.84 15.74
N GLU A 452 -5.41 -0.74 15.77
CA GLU A 452 -6.25 -0.95 16.96
C GLU A 452 -6.37 -2.43 17.38
N GLY A 453 -5.85 -3.38 16.58
CA GLY A 453 -5.97 -4.82 16.83
C GLY A 453 -7.36 -5.40 16.57
N LYS A 454 -8.37 -4.60 16.23
CA LYS A 454 -9.74 -5.05 15.88
C LYS A 454 -9.76 -6.05 14.74
N LEU A 455 -8.91 -5.86 13.73
CA LEU A 455 -8.78 -6.79 12.61
C LEU A 455 -8.37 -8.19 13.09
N LYS A 456 -7.44 -8.26 14.06
CA LYS A 456 -7.00 -9.51 14.67
C LYS A 456 -8.09 -10.14 15.53
N MET A 457 -8.88 -9.34 16.23
CA MET A 457 -10.03 -9.82 17.01
C MET A 457 -11.08 -10.45 16.11
N MET A 458 -11.44 -9.81 14.99
CA MET A 458 -12.36 -10.37 14.00
C MET A 458 -11.79 -11.64 13.36
N GLU A 459 -10.48 -11.65 13.06
CA GLU A 459 -9.81 -12.85 12.53
C GLU A 459 -9.93 -14.03 13.50
N ASN A 460 -9.62 -13.81 14.78
CA ASN A 460 -9.75 -14.84 15.82
C ASN A 460 -11.20 -15.28 16.01
N LYS A 461 -12.16 -14.34 15.99
CA LYS A 461 -13.60 -14.65 16.08
C LYS A 461 -14.01 -15.63 14.97
N TRP A 462 -13.60 -15.40 13.74
CA TRP A 462 -14.04 -16.22 12.61
C TRP A 462 -13.18 -17.47 12.39
N PHE A 463 -11.90 -17.44 12.73
CA PHE A 463 -10.96 -18.53 12.44
C PHE A 463 -10.59 -19.40 13.65
N ASN A 464 -10.83 -18.97 14.90
CA ASN A 464 -10.48 -19.73 16.11
C ASN A 464 -11.69 -20.16 16.96
N SER A 465 -12.91 -20.09 16.44
CA SER A 465 -14.11 -20.48 17.21
C SER A 465 -14.28 -21.99 17.31
N THR A 466 -13.47 -22.61 18.17
CA THR A 466 -13.91 -23.67 19.09
C THR A 466 -13.24 -23.34 20.43
N GLU A 467 -14.05 -23.21 21.48
CA GLU A 467 -13.59 -22.84 22.82
C GLU A 467 -12.41 -23.69 23.30
N SER A 468 -11.46 -23.01 23.95
CA SER A 468 -10.24 -23.51 24.60
C SER A 468 -9.11 -24.00 23.68
N ILE A 469 -8.04 -23.21 23.61
CA ILE A 469 -6.65 -23.55 23.95
C ILE A 469 -5.80 -22.33 23.53
N PHE A 470 -5.83 -21.27 24.35
CA PHE A 470 -4.62 -20.44 24.50
C PHE A 470 -3.73 -21.18 25.49
N THR A 471 -2.96 -22.16 25.01
CA THR A 471 -1.64 -22.35 25.60
C THR A 471 -0.75 -21.32 24.94
N ASN A 472 -0.34 -20.30 25.69
CA ASN A 472 0.81 -19.49 25.35
C ASN A 472 1.97 -20.45 25.06
N GLN A 473 2.29 -20.65 23.79
CA GLN A 473 3.54 -21.27 23.37
C GLN A 473 4.44 -20.17 22.80
N ASP A 474 4.71 -19.18 23.65
CA ASP A 474 6.07 -18.64 23.71
C ASP A 474 6.94 -19.73 24.35
N SER A 475 7.43 -20.62 23.50
CA SER A 475 8.47 -21.56 23.86
C SER A 475 9.37 -21.72 22.65
N ALA A 476 10.41 -20.88 22.60
CA ALA A 476 11.68 -21.31 22.07
C ALA A 476 11.97 -22.73 22.62
N SER A 477 12.33 -23.65 21.71
CA SER A 477 12.72 -25.02 22.00
C SER A 477 11.72 -25.87 22.79
N ASN A 478 10.86 -26.59 22.07
CA ASN A 478 10.74 -28.02 22.32
C ASN A 478 11.06 -28.75 21.02
N ALA A 479 12.34 -28.68 20.62
CA ALA A 479 12.92 -29.81 19.91
C ALA A 479 12.56 -31.04 20.75
N SER A 480 11.80 -31.96 20.19
CA SER A 480 11.44 -33.22 20.83
C SER A 480 12.70 -33.81 21.47
N ARG A 481 12.82 -33.68 22.80
CA ARG A 481 13.95 -34.22 23.55
C ARG A 481 14.03 -35.69 23.18
N LEU A 482 15.16 -36.11 22.61
CA LEU A 482 15.43 -37.51 22.39
C LEU A 482 15.31 -38.20 23.75
N THR A 483 14.26 -38.99 23.92
CA THR A 483 14.04 -39.74 25.16
C THR A 483 14.94 -40.97 25.14
N VAL A 484 15.28 -41.53 26.29
CA VAL A 484 16.08 -42.78 26.37
C VAL A 484 15.45 -43.89 25.52
N HIS A 485 14.11 -43.89 25.42
CA HIS A 485 13.36 -44.79 24.55
C HIS A 485 13.70 -44.63 23.05
N SER A 486 14.01 -43.41 22.59
CA SER A 486 14.49 -43.15 21.22
C SER A 486 15.86 -43.80 20.93
N PHE A 487 16.62 -44.18 21.96
CA PHE A 487 17.90 -44.90 21.87
C PHE A 487 17.77 -46.40 22.17
N GLY A 488 16.57 -46.91 22.47
CA GLY A 488 16.36 -48.30 22.88
C GLY A 488 16.93 -49.34 21.89
N GLY A 489 16.84 -49.07 20.59
CA GLY A 489 17.45 -49.92 19.56
C GLY A 489 18.99 -49.93 19.62
N LEU A 490 19.62 -48.80 19.94
CA LEU A 490 21.07 -48.70 20.08
C LEU A 490 21.56 -49.51 21.29
N PHE A 491 20.84 -49.42 22.42
CA PHE A 491 21.15 -50.20 23.62
C PHE A 491 20.99 -51.71 23.41
N LEU A 492 20.01 -52.14 22.60
CA LEU A 492 19.86 -53.55 22.22
C LEU A 492 21.04 -54.04 21.37
N VAL A 493 21.47 -53.26 20.38
CA VAL A 493 22.58 -53.64 19.49
C VAL A 493 23.91 -53.68 20.26
N THR A 494 24.16 -52.74 21.17
CA THR A 494 25.37 -52.76 22.01
C THR A 494 25.35 -53.90 23.03
N ALA A 495 24.19 -54.24 23.60
CA ALA A 495 24.05 -55.39 24.48
C ALA A 495 24.33 -56.71 23.76
N ILE A 496 23.80 -56.88 22.54
CA ILE A 496 24.02 -58.10 21.74
C ILE A 496 25.49 -58.21 21.31
N SER A 497 26.11 -57.12 20.83
CA SER A 497 27.50 -57.15 20.37
C SER A 497 28.49 -57.37 21.51
N SER A 498 28.23 -56.80 22.69
CA SER A 498 29.03 -57.04 23.90
C SER A 498 28.89 -58.48 24.42
N LEU A 499 27.70 -59.08 24.38
CA LEU A 499 27.52 -60.50 24.71
C LEU A 499 28.27 -61.41 23.74
N GLN A 500 28.21 -61.12 22.43
CA GLN A 500 28.95 -61.89 21.43
C GLN A 500 30.45 -61.77 21.62
N LEU A 501 30.96 -60.56 21.89
CA LEU A 501 32.38 -60.35 22.19
C LEU A 501 32.82 -61.06 23.47
N TYR A 502 31.96 -61.06 24.50
CA TYR A 502 32.20 -61.78 25.75
C TYR A 502 32.23 -63.30 25.53
N SER A 503 31.28 -63.85 24.77
CA SER A 503 31.27 -65.28 24.42
C SER A 503 32.50 -65.67 23.58
N TYR A 504 32.92 -64.82 22.66
CA TYR A 504 34.10 -65.06 21.82
C TYR A 504 35.40 -65.00 22.64
N ALA A 505 35.51 -64.03 23.56
CA ALA A 505 36.64 -63.93 24.48
C ALA A 505 36.67 -65.10 25.50
N SER A 506 35.50 -65.58 25.93
CA SER A 506 35.39 -66.72 26.85
C SER A 506 35.72 -68.05 26.18
N VAL A 507 35.51 -68.19 24.87
CA VAL A 507 35.84 -69.41 24.11
C VAL A 507 37.33 -69.44 23.68
N ARG A 508 37.96 -68.27 23.52
CA ARG A 508 39.36 -68.16 23.06
C ARG A 508 40.40 -68.05 24.18
N SER A 509 39.97 -67.89 25.43
CA SER A 509 40.86 -67.78 26.59
C SER A 509 40.90 -69.09 27.37
N GLU A 510 42.07 -69.71 27.46
CA GLU A 510 42.34 -70.83 28.39
C GLU A 510 42.43 -70.40 29.86
N ASN A 511 42.24 -69.10 30.20
CA ASN A 511 42.07 -68.66 31.59
C ASN A 511 41.44 -67.24 31.69
N PRO A 512 40.13 -67.11 31.96
CA PRO A 512 39.44 -65.81 31.96
C PRO A 512 39.76 -64.89 33.15
N SER A 513 40.46 -65.35 34.17
CA SER A 513 40.70 -64.60 35.42
C SER A 513 41.89 -63.64 35.41
N GLN A 514 42.78 -63.68 34.40
CA GLN A 514 43.99 -62.81 34.36
C GLN A 514 44.01 -61.78 33.22
N PHE A 515 43.15 -61.90 32.21
CA PHE A 515 43.23 -61.06 31.00
C PHE A 515 42.59 -59.66 31.15
N LEU A 516 41.47 -59.56 31.89
CA LEU A 516 40.74 -58.31 32.07
C LEU A 516 41.49 -57.22 32.88
N PRO A 517 42.16 -57.54 34.00
CA PRO A 517 42.86 -56.51 34.79
C PRO A 517 44.03 -55.86 34.03
N GLN A 518 44.76 -56.63 33.22
CA GLN A 518 45.91 -56.12 32.46
C GLN A 518 45.51 -55.22 31.29
N GLN A 519 44.42 -55.54 30.59
CA GLN A 519 43.88 -54.71 29.52
C GLN A 519 43.26 -53.41 30.07
N TRP A 520 42.55 -53.48 31.20
CA TRP A 520 41.98 -52.30 31.86
C TRP A 520 43.07 -51.35 32.35
N HIS A 521 44.17 -51.88 32.92
CA HIS A 521 45.29 -51.06 33.34
C HIS A 521 46.02 -50.39 32.15
N LYS A 522 46.17 -51.09 31.01
CA LYS A 522 46.71 -50.51 29.77
C LYS A 522 45.79 -49.44 29.17
N PHE A 523 44.48 -49.62 29.27
CA PHE A 523 43.49 -48.66 28.79
C PHE A 523 43.48 -47.39 29.65
N CYS A 524 43.46 -47.51 30.98
CA CYS A 524 43.56 -46.36 31.88
C CYS A 524 44.87 -45.59 31.74
N LYS A 525 45.98 -46.25 31.38
CA LYS A 525 47.28 -45.61 31.15
C LYS A 525 47.37 -44.87 29.80
N ARG A 526 46.46 -45.12 28.85
CA ARG A 526 46.36 -44.39 27.57
C ARG A 526 45.36 -43.22 27.61
N LEU A 527 44.53 -43.17 28.65
CA LEU A 527 43.53 -42.12 28.86
C LEU A 527 44.00 -41.02 29.84
N ARG A 528 45.22 -41.13 30.35
CA ARG A 528 45.94 -40.11 31.09
C ARG A 528 47.11 -39.65 30.25
#